data_AF-A0A0E2B559-F1
#
_entry.id   AF-A0A0E2B559-F1
#
_cell.length_a   1.000
_cell.length_b   1.000
_cell.length_c   1.000
_cell.angle_alpha   90.00
_cell.angle_beta   90.00
_cell.angle_gamma   90.00
#
_symmetry.space_group_name_H-M   'P 1'
#
loop_
_entity.id
_entity.type
_entity.pdbx_description
1 polymer ?
#
loop_
_entity_poly.entity_id
_entity_poly.type
_entity_poly.pdbx_seq_one_letter_code
_entity_poly.pdbx_strand_id
1 'polypeptide(L)'
;MAKSNSSKKTPQEQYSQLINHFETLREAALVKIASREEGDFEPGSLNWWSGKIKMIITHASEIEDKFTRGRYALKTFSDDESTQAIGNSIKATARKNLEEIIKISARMYYQFCLDLDGIKTKGKR
;
A
#
# COMPACT_ATOMS: atom_id res chain seq x y z
N MET A 1 -30.89 20.64 22.88
CA MET A 1 -30.20 19.42 22.43
C MET A 1 -30.13 19.43 20.90
N ALA A 2 -29.02 19.89 20.33
CA ALA A 2 -28.85 19.93 18.88
C ALA A 2 -28.40 18.54 18.38
N LYS A 3 -29.23 17.91 17.55
CA LYS A 3 -28.91 16.65 16.87
C LYS A 3 -27.83 16.91 15.82
N SER A 4 -26.71 16.20 15.96
CA SER A 4 -25.60 16.16 15.01
C SER A 4 -26.08 15.70 13.63
N ASN A 5 -26.06 16.61 12.64
CA ASN A 5 -26.22 16.29 11.22
C ASN A 5 -24.96 15.56 10.72
N SER A 6 -25.00 14.22 10.68
CA SER A 6 -24.02 13.44 9.91
C SER A 6 -24.27 13.70 8.42
N SER A 7 -23.47 14.58 7.84
CA SER A 7 -23.44 14.88 6.40
C SER A 7 -23.35 13.57 5.58
N LYS A 8 -24.46 13.19 4.92
CA LYS A 8 -24.50 12.14 3.90
C LYS A 8 -23.81 12.68 2.65
N LYS A 9 -22.48 12.67 2.64
CA LYS A 9 -21.68 12.98 1.45
C LYS A 9 -22.00 11.99 0.36
N THR A 10 -22.19 12.48 -0.87
CA THR A 10 -22.43 11.62 -2.03
C THR A 10 -21.19 10.75 -2.32
N PRO A 11 -21.33 9.60 -3.00
CA PRO A 11 -20.19 8.75 -3.34
C PRO A 11 -19.07 9.50 -4.09
N GLN A 12 -19.43 10.47 -4.94
CA GLN A 12 -18.45 11.33 -5.62
C GLN A 12 -17.74 12.29 -4.67
N GLU A 13 -18.44 12.89 -3.70
CA GLU A 13 -17.79 13.74 -2.69
C GLU A 13 -16.87 12.94 -1.76
N GLN A 14 -17.23 11.71 -1.43
CA GLN A 14 -16.39 10.79 -0.68
C GLN A 14 -15.15 10.40 -1.48
N TYR A 15 -15.31 10.11 -2.78
CA TYR A 15 -14.22 9.77 -3.69
C TYR A 15 -13.24 10.94 -3.87
N SER A 16 -13.75 12.15 -4.09
CA SER A 16 -12.94 13.36 -4.21
C SER A 16 -12.18 13.68 -2.91
N GLN A 17 -12.79 13.46 -1.75
CA GLN A 17 -12.08 13.61 -0.46
C GLN A 17 -10.98 12.57 -0.28
N LEU A 18 -11.21 11.34 -0.74
CA LEU A 18 -10.21 10.28 -0.74
C LEU A 18 -9.02 10.63 -1.63
N ILE A 19 -9.27 11.16 -2.83
CA ILE A 19 -8.22 11.64 -3.75
C ILE A 19 -7.42 12.77 -3.11
N ASN A 20 -8.09 13.80 -2.60
CA ASN A 20 -7.42 14.95 -2.00
C ASN A 20 -6.61 14.55 -0.75
N HIS A 21 -7.13 13.62 0.05
CA HIS A 21 -6.41 13.07 1.20
C HIS A 21 -5.18 12.28 0.76
N PHE A 22 -5.31 11.50 -0.31
CA PHE A 22 -4.19 10.76 -0.89
C PHE A 22 -3.11 11.68 -1.45
N GLU A 23 -3.49 12.75 -2.15
CA GLU A 23 -2.55 13.76 -2.65
C GLU A 23 -1.82 14.47 -1.53
N THR A 24 -2.52 14.81 -0.44
CA THR A 24 -1.91 15.42 0.75
C THR A 24 -0.91 14.48 1.41
N LEU A 25 -1.26 13.20 1.56
CA LEU A 25 -0.35 12.19 2.10
C LEU A 25 0.85 11.94 1.18
N ARG A 26 0.64 12.00 -0.14
CA ARG A 26 1.71 11.94 -1.14
C ARG A 26 2.66 13.12 -0.96
N GLU A 27 2.15 14.34 -0.91
CA GLU A 27 2.96 15.56 -0.76
C GLU A 27 3.75 15.56 0.55
N ALA A 28 3.10 15.21 1.67
CA ALA A 28 3.76 15.12 2.97
C ALA A 28 4.83 14.02 3.02
N ALA A 29 4.60 12.90 2.33
CA ALA A 29 5.61 11.85 2.17
C ALA A 29 6.78 12.34 1.31
N LEU A 30 6.52 13.02 0.19
CA LEU A 30 7.56 13.58 -0.69
C LEU A 30 8.44 14.58 0.06
N VAL A 31 7.86 15.51 0.82
CA VAL A 31 8.60 16.48 1.63
C VAL A 31 9.47 15.80 2.69
N LYS A 32 8.92 14.81 3.41
CA LYS A 32 9.65 14.08 4.47
C LYS A 32 10.74 13.14 3.92
N ILE A 33 10.65 12.78 2.65
CA ILE A 33 11.63 11.91 1.96
C ILE A 33 12.73 12.77 1.31
N ALA A 34 12.37 13.91 0.72
CA ALA A 34 13.33 14.92 0.22
C ALA A 34 14.18 15.52 1.35
N SER A 35 13.71 15.48 2.60
CA SER A 35 14.47 15.93 3.77
C SER A 35 15.43 14.88 4.34
N ARG A 36 15.62 13.70 3.70
CA ARG A 36 16.65 12.74 4.11
C ARG A 36 17.92 12.98 3.31
N GLU A 37 18.95 13.42 4.04
CA GLU A 37 20.27 13.72 3.52
C GLU A 37 20.89 12.56 2.72
N GLU A 38 21.59 13.00 1.67
CA GLU A 38 22.37 12.23 0.71
C GLU A 38 23.34 11.26 1.36
N GLY A 39 23.38 10.04 0.83
CA GLY A 39 24.44 9.07 1.06
C GLY A 39 24.35 8.01 -0.04
N ASP A 40 25.49 7.57 -0.54
CA ASP A 40 25.63 6.60 -1.64
C ASP A 40 24.84 5.28 -1.41
N PHE A 41 24.91 4.37 -2.38
CA PHE A 41 24.41 2.99 -2.26
C PHE A 41 25.21 2.21 -1.18
N GLU A 42 25.03 2.61 0.09
CA GLU A 42 25.64 2.06 1.28
C GLU A 42 25.07 0.65 1.55
N PRO A 43 25.77 -0.22 2.31
CA PRO A 43 25.23 -1.50 2.75
C PRO A 43 23.85 -1.39 3.43
N GLY A 44 23.56 -0.25 4.09
CA GLY A 44 22.25 0.07 4.64
C GLY A 44 21.14 0.21 3.60
N SER A 45 21.46 0.70 2.40
CA SER A 45 20.54 0.84 1.27
C SER A 45 20.15 -0.53 0.70
N LEU A 46 21.09 -1.47 0.57
CA LEU A 46 20.79 -2.86 0.18
C LEU A 46 19.89 -3.57 1.21
N ASN A 47 20.15 -3.34 2.51
CA ASN A 47 19.30 -3.86 3.58
C ASN A 47 17.89 -3.25 3.53
N TRP A 48 17.76 -1.97 3.18
CA TRP A 48 16.48 -1.31 2.98
C TRP A 48 15.71 -1.93 1.81
N TRP A 49 16.34 -2.05 0.64
CA TRP A 49 15.74 -2.65 -0.57
C TRP A 49 15.31 -4.10 -0.32
N SER A 50 16.19 -4.91 0.27
CA SER A 50 15.91 -6.30 0.65
C SER A 50 14.74 -6.38 1.64
N GLY A 51 14.68 -5.49 2.63
CA GLY A 51 13.57 -5.39 3.57
C GLY A 51 12.24 -5.07 2.89
N LYS A 52 12.22 -4.15 1.91
CA LYS A 52 11.02 -3.80 1.15
C LYS A 52 10.53 -4.96 0.27
N ILE A 53 11.44 -5.62 -0.43
CA ILE A 53 11.12 -6.80 -1.24
C ILE A 53 10.54 -7.90 -0.35
N LYS A 54 11.16 -8.17 0.82
CA LYS A 54 10.65 -9.16 1.77
C LYS A 54 9.24 -8.82 2.25
N MET A 55 8.93 -7.55 2.53
CA MET A 55 7.58 -7.14 2.89
C MET A 55 6.57 -7.35 1.76
N ILE A 56 6.93 -7.06 0.51
CA ILE A 56 6.09 -7.33 -0.66
C ILE A 56 5.79 -8.83 -0.74
N ILE A 57 6.80 -9.67 -0.61
CA ILE A 57 6.65 -11.14 -0.61
C ILE A 57 5.71 -11.57 0.50
N THR A 58 5.89 -11.09 1.74
CA THR A 58 5.01 -11.42 2.86
C THR A 58 3.55 -11.09 2.55
N HIS A 59 3.26 -9.88 2.08
CA HIS A 59 1.89 -9.48 1.75
C HIS A 59 1.31 -10.32 0.60
N ALA A 60 2.12 -10.63 -0.42
CA ALA A 60 1.69 -11.48 -1.54
C ALA A 60 1.39 -12.92 -1.10
N SER A 61 2.25 -13.50 -0.26
CA SER A 61 2.05 -14.84 0.31
C SER A 61 0.82 -14.91 1.22
N GLU A 62 0.54 -13.86 1.99
CA GLU A 62 -0.70 -13.79 2.79
C GLU A 62 -1.97 -13.78 1.92
N ILE A 63 -1.92 -13.09 0.77
CA ILE A 63 -3.02 -13.14 -0.20
C ILE A 63 -3.21 -14.57 -0.68
N GLU A 64 -2.15 -15.20 -1.19
CA GLU A 64 -2.20 -16.57 -1.70
C GLU A 64 -2.73 -17.58 -0.67
N ASP A 65 -2.23 -17.51 0.57
CA ASP A 65 -2.66 -18.40 1.67
C ASP A 65 -4.15 -18.24 1.98
N LYS A 66 -4.65 -16.99 2.07
CA LYS A 66 -6.07 -16.73 2.33
C LYS A 66 -6.97 -17.21 1.20
N PHE A 67 -6.56 -17.04 -0.05
CA PHE A 67 -7.29 -17.57 -1.19
C PHE A 67 -7.29 -19.11 -1.21
N THR A 68 -6.17 -19.74 -0.87
CA THR A 68 -6.06 -21.20 -0.85
C THR A 68 -6.89 -21.82 0.27
N ARG A 69 -6.78 -21.30 1.51
CA ARG A 69 -7.62 -21.73 2.64
C ARG A 69 -9.10 -21.41 2.39
N GLY A 70 -9.38 -20.27 1.78
CA GLY A 70 -10.71 -19.87 1.36
C GLY A 70 -11.36 -20.87 0.42
N ARG A 71 -10.65 -21.28 -0.63
CA ARG A 71 -11.12 -22.33 -1.56
C ARG A 71 -11.41 -23.65 -0.86
N TYR A 72 -10.64 -24.01 0.16
CA TYR A 72 -10.90 -25.21 0.95
C TYR A 72 -12.14 -25.06 1.83
N ALA A 73 -12.26 -23.94 2.56
CA ALA A 73 -13.41 -23.65 3.39
C ALA A 73 -14.71 -23.62 2.57
N LEU A 74 -14.71 -22.99 1.40
CA LEU A 74 -15.86 -22.93 0.50
C LEU A 74 -16.32 -24.29 -0.05
N LYS A 75 -15.47 -25.33 0.00
CA LYS A 75 -15.89 -26.72 -0.32
C LYS A 75 -16.63 -27.40 0.84
N THR A 76 -16.54 -26.83 2.04
CA THR A 76 -17.05 -27.43 3.28
C THR A 76 -18.42 -26.86 3.67
N PHE A 77 -18.70 -25.60 3.33
CA PHE A 77 -19.99 -24.94 3.60
C PHE A 77 -20.91 -25.03 2.39
N SER A 78 -22.20 -25.27 2.63
CA SER A 78 -23.23 -25.34 1.60
C SER A 78 -24.26 -24.20 1.71
N ASP A 79 -24.17 -23.35 2.73
CA ASP A 79 -25.04 -22.20 2.89
C ASP A 79 -24.43 -20.92 2.27
N ASP A 80 -25.29 -20.14 1.62
CA ASP A 80 -24.90 -18.93 0.90
C ASP A 80 -24.34 -17.85 1.83
N GLU A 81 -24.86 -17.75 3.07
CA GLU A 81 -24.40 -16.75 4.04
C GLU A 81 -22.95 -16.98 4.45
N SER A 82 -22.58 -18.21 4.83
CA SER A 82 -21.21 -18.57 5.19
C SER A 82 -20.26 -18.43 4.00
N THR A 83 -20.72 -18.83 2.80
CA THR A 83 -19.96 -18.68 1.55
C THR A 83 -19.64 -17.21 1.27
N GLN A 84 -20.63 -16.32 1.39
CA GLN A 84 -20.45 -14.89 1.22
C GLN A 84 -19.56 -14.27 2.29
N ALA A 85 -19.73 -14.65 3.55
CA ALA A 85 -18.90 -14.16 4.65
C ALA A 85 -17.42 -14.52 4.47
N ILE A 86 -17.13 -15.78 4.10
CA ILE A 86 -15.77 -16.24 3.78
C ILE A 86 -15.21 -15.45 2.59
N GLY A 87 -15.99 -15.33 1.51
CA GLY A 87 -15.59 -14.60 0.32
C GLY A 87 -15.25 -13.13 0.60
N ASN A 88 -16.08 -12.44 1.39
CA ASN A 88 -15.88 -11.05 1.77
C ASN A 88 -14.63 -10.85 2.64
N SER A 89 -14.39 -11.76 3.58
CA SER A 89 -13.19 -11.73 4.43
C SER A 89 -11.89 -11.88 3.62
N ILE A 90 -11.86 -12.81 2.67
CA ILE A 90 -10.71 -13.01 1.77
C ILE A 90 -10.48 -11.75 0.92
N LYS A 91 -11.54 -11.20 0.31
CA LYS A 91 -11.45 -9.99 -0.52
C LYS A 91 -10.95 -8.78 0.28
N ALA A 92 -11.44 -8.59 1.50
CA ALA A 92 -11.00 -7.49 2.37
C ALA A 92 -9.52 -7.61 2.74
N THR A 93 -9.07 -8.81 3.10
CA THR A 93 -7.66 -9.08 3.40
C THR A 93 -6.79 -8.84 2.16
N ALA A 94 -7.23 -9.34 1.00
CA ALA A 94 -6.50 -9.18 -0.25
C ALA A 94 -6.34 -7.72 -0.65
N ARG A 95 -7.42 -6.93 -0.54
CA ARG A 95 -7.39 -5.49 -0.79
C ARG A 95 -6.37 -4.79 0.10
N LYS A 96 -6.42 -5.05 1.42
CA LYS A 96 -5.48 -4.45 2.38
C LYS A 96 -4.03 -4.76 2.02
N ASN A 97 -3.73 -6.02 1.72
CA ASN A 97 -2.36 -6.44 1.39
C ASN A 97 -1.90 -5.88 0.03
N LEU A 98 -2.78 -5.78 -0.97
CA LEU A 98 -2.47 -5.12 -2.23
C LEU A 98 -2.18 -3.63 -2.05
N GLU A 99 -2.96 -2.94 -1.22
CA GLU A 99 -2.73 -1.52 -0.90
C GLU A 99 -1.35 -1.32 -0.25
N GLU A 100 -0.92 -2.21 0.64
CA GLU A 100 0.42 -2.16 1.25
C GLU A 100 1.54 -2.45 0.22
N ILE A 101 1.36 -3.44 -0.66
CA ILE A 101 2.31 -3.72 -1.75
C ILE A 101 2.50 -2.47 -2.63
N ILE A 102 1.40 -1.82 -3.05
CA ILE A 102 1.45 -0.61 -3.87
C ILE A 102 2.21 0.51 -3.16
N LYS A 103 1.94 0.75 -1.87
CA LYS A 103 2.66 1.76 -1.07
C LYS A 103 4.16 1.48 -0.99
N ILE A 104 4.55 0.22 -0.81
CA ILE A 104 5.96 -0.18 -0.74
C ILE A 104 6.63 0.01 -2.11
N SER A 105 6.01 -0.49 -3.18
CA SER A 105 6.52 -0.38 -4.55
C SER A 105 6.67 1.07 -5.01
N ALA A 106 5.71 1.95 -4.67
CA ALA A 106 5.80 3.37 -5.00
C ALA A 106 6.99 4.05 -4.30
N ARG A 107 7.24 3.73 -3.03
CA ARG A 107 8.40 4.25 -2.28
C ARG A 107 9.72 3.75 -2.88
N MET A 108 9.76 2.48 -3.28
CA MET A 108 10.91 1.89 -3.97
C MET A 108 11.18 2.61 -5.31
N TYR A 109 10.17 2.74 -6.17
CA TYR A 109 10.31 3.42 -7.45
C TYR A 109 10.80 4.87 -7.29
N TYR A 110 10.25 5.60 -6.32
CA TYR A 110 10.67 6.96 -6.05
C TYR A 110 12.14 7.04 -5.56
N GLN A 111 12.56 6.14 -4.66
CA GLN A 111 13.96 6.07 -4.23
C GLN A 111 14.89 5.81 -5.43
N PHE A 112 14.51 4.90 -6.31
CA PHE A 112 15.27 4.63 -7.54
C PHE A 112 15.42 5.87 -8.42
N CYS A 113 14.36 6.68 -8.58
CA CYS A 113 14.44 7.94 -9.32
C CYS A 113 15.40 8.95 -8.67
N LEU A 114 15.36 9.10 -7.34
CA LEU A 114 16.28 9.98 -6.62
C LEU A 114 17.74 9.53 -6.80
N ASP A 115 18.00 8.22 -6.69
CA ASP A 115 19.33 7.65 -6.86
C ASP A 115 19.87 7.94 -8.27
N LEU A 116 19.02 7.83 -9.31
CA LEU A 116 19.39 8.15 -10.69
C LEU A 116 19.71 9.64 -10.89
N ASP A 117 18.97 10.54 -10.26
CA ASP A 117 19.20 11.98 -10.38
C ASP A 117 20.46 12.41 -9.62
N GLY A 118 20.75 11.80 -8.46
CA GLY A 118 22.02 11.99 -7.74
C GLY A 118 23.25 11.54 -8.55
N ILE A 119 23.13 10.45 -9.33
CA ILE A 119 24.20 10.01 -10.23
C ILE A 119 24.45 11.04 -11.36
N LYS A 120 23.39 11.61 -11.93
CA LYS A 120 23.51 12.61 -13.02
C LYS A 120 24.15 13.92 -12.56
N THR A 121 23.94 14.33 -11.31
CA THR A 121 24.51 15.56 -10.75
C THR A 121 25.97 15.37 -10.32
N LYS A 122 26.35 14.19 -9.82
CA LYS A 122 27.76 13.86 -9.49
C LYS A 122 28.69 13.90 -10.71
N GLY A 123 28.20 13.58 -11.92
CA GLY A 123 28.99 13.65 -13.16
C GLY A 123 29.14 15.04 -13.79
N LYS A 124 28.53 16.09 -13.19
CA LYS A 124 28.57 17.48 -13.70
C LYS A 124 29.35 18.45 -12.81
N ARG A 125 29.98 17.97 -11.74
CA ARG A 125 30.89 18.77 -10.91
C ARG A 125 32.34 18.58 -11.33
#